data_AF-K3ZAJ4-F1
#
_entry.id   AF-K3ZAJ4-F1
#
_cell.length_a   1.000
_cell.length_b   1.000
_cell.length_c   1.000
_cell.angle_alpha   90.00
_cell.angle_beta   90.00
_cell.angle_gamma   90.00
#
_symmetry.space_group_name_H-M   'P 1'
#
loop_
_entity.id
_entity.type
_entity.pdbx_description
1 polymer ?
#
loop_
_entity_poly.entity_id
_entity_poly.type
_entity_poly.pdbx_seq_one_letter_code
_entity_poly.pdbx_strand_id
1 'polypeptide(L)'
;MIDREECTRIGSVGRVSENVEVKIVDHITGKPLSVGQRGELFVRGPAVMTGYVGDDEANASTFDSEGWLKTGDLCYIDQDGFLFVVDRLKELIKYKGYQVPPAELELVLQTLPEVVEAAVMPVLGRNKSLTVFAGILMRRQGRYR
;
A
#
# COMPACT_ATOMS: atom_id res chain seq x y z
N MET A 1 16.77 -15.02 9.82
CA MET A 1 17.63 -15.00 8.61
C MET A 1 16.65 -15.06 7.45
N ILE A 2 16.63 -14.07 6.56
CA ILE A 2 15.72 -14.08 5.39
C ILE A 2 16.08 -15.31 4.56
N ASP A 3 15.12 -16.19 4.35
CA ASP A 3 15.38 -17.43 3.62
C ASP A 3 15.41 -17.19 2.10
N ARG A 4 15.92 -18.19 1.37
CA ARG A 4 16.05 -18.08 -0.09
C ARG A 4 14.68 -17.98 -0.77
N GLU A 5 13.65 -18.52 -0.15
CA GLU A 5 12.28 -18.56 -0.66
C GLU A 5 11.65 -17.15 -0.60
N GLU A 6 11.88 -16.41 0.49
CA GLU A 6 11.49 -15.00 0.66
C GLU A 6 12.08 -14.09 -0.42
N CYS A 7 13.32 -14.32 -0.83
CA CYS A 7 13.94 -13.54 -1.90
C CYS A 7 13.36 -13.86 -3.30
N THR A 8 12.65 -14.97 -3.47
CA THR A 8 12.09 -15.36 -4.78
C THR A 8 10.68 -14.83 -5.03
N ARG A 9 9.97 -14.36 -3.99
CA ARG A 9 8.61 -13.84 -4.10
C ARG A 9 8.62 -12.35 -4.50
N ILE A 10 8.80 -12.10 -5.80
CA ILE A 10 8.85 -10.74 -6.37
C ILE A 10 7.60 -9.95 -5.95
N GLY A 11 7.81 -8.72 -5.46
CA GLY A 11 6.75 -7.80 -5.03
C GLY A 11 6.23 -8.04 -3.62
N SER A 12 6.66 -9.10 -2.93
CA SER A 12 6.36 -9.30 -1.52
C SER A 12 7.32 -8.50 -0.63
N VAL A 13 6.84 -8.08 0.53
CA VAL A 13 7.67 -7.55 1.63
C VAL A 13 8.15 -8.64 2.59
N GLY A 14 7.93 -9.92 2.25
CA GLY A 14 8.32 -11.08 3.03
C GLY A 14 7.20 -11.59 3.94
N ARG A 15 7.57 -12.48 4.86
CA ARG A 15 6.68 -13.01 5.90
C ARG A 15 6.80 -12.18 7.17
N VAL A 16 5.83 -12.39 8.05
CA VAL A 16 5.76 -11.71 9.35
C VAL A 16 6.95 -12.12 10.21
N SER A 17 7.60 -11.14 10.82
CA SER A 17 8.71 -11.38 11.75
C SER A 17 8.24 -12.10 13.01
N GLU A 18 9.16 -12.84 13.65
CA GLU A 18 8.88 -13.48 14.93
C GLU A 18 8.40 -12.45 15.97
N ASN A 19 7.44 -12.87 16.81
CA ASN A 19 6.80 -12.04 17.84
C ASN A 19 6.05 -10.81 17.32
N VAL A 20 5.80 -10.72 16.01
CA VAL A 20 4.88 -9.75 15.42
C VAL A 20 3.61 -10.48 14.99
N GLU A 21 2.47 -9.90 15.35
CA GLU A 21 1.17 -10.33 14.88
C GLU A 21 0.65 -9.33 13.85
N VAL A 22 0.04 -9.84 12.79
CA VAL A 22 -0.62 -9.00 11.78
C VAL A 22 -2.01 -9.55 11.47
N LYS A 23 -2.92 -8.66 11.10
CA LYS A 23 -4.22 -9.02 10.52
C LYS A 23 -4.56 -8.05 9.38
N ILE A 24 -5.25 -8.54 8.38
CA ILE A 24 -5.82 -7.72 7.31
C ILE A 24 -7.26 -7.40 7.69
N VAL A 25 -7.63 -6.13 7.69
CA VAL A 25 -8.94 -5.64 8.14
C VAL A 25 -9.63 -4.90 7.00
N ASP A 26 -10.91 -5.16 6.80
CA ASP A 26 -11.71 -4.37 5.87
C ASP A 26 -11.86 -2.94 6.40
N HIS A 27 -11.34 -1.96 5.65
CA HIS A 27 -11.30 -0.55 6.06
C HIS A 27 -12.69 0.11 6.10
N ILE A 28 -13.75 -0.54 5.60
CA ILE A 28 -15.14 -0.05 5.63
C ILE A 28 -15.89 -0.64 6.83
N THR A 29 -15.79 -1.95 7.02
CA THR A 29 -16.56 -2.70 8.03
C THR A 29 -15.81 -2.89 9.35
N GLY A 30 -14.49 -2.72 9.35
CA GLY A 30 -13.62 -2.96 10.50
C GLY A 30 -13.43 -4.45 10.86
N LYS A 31 -13.85 -5.36 9.99
CA LYS A 31 -13.78 -6.81 10.25
C LYS A 31 -12.48 -7.42 9.71
N PRO A 32 -11.88 -8.40 10.40
CA PRO A 32 -10.78 -9.18 9.85
C PRO A 32 -11.20 -9.88 8.56
N LEU A 33 -10.29 -9.90 7.59
CA LEU A 33 -10.47 -10.54 6.29
C LEU A 33 -9.70 -11.86 6.21
N SER A 34 -10.13 -12.73 5.31
CA SER A 34 -9.47 -14.00 5.02
C SER A 34 -8.23 -13.81 4.14
N VAL A 35 -7.40 -14.84 4.11
CA VAL A 35 -6.21 -14.93 3.23
C VAL A 35 -6.57 -14.60 1.77
N GLY A 36 -5.72 -13.81 1.12
CA GLY A 36 -5.86 -13.35 -0.26
C GLY A 36 -6.77 -12.12 -0.44
N GLN A 37 -7.52 -11.71 0.58
CA GLN A 37 -8.37 -10.52 0.49
C GLN A 37 -7.57 -9.25 0.82
N ARG A 38 -7.88 -8.16 0.12
CA ARG A 38 -7.24 -6.85 0.29
C ARG A 38 -7.93 -6.04 1.39
N GLY A 39 -7.16 -5.50 2.31
CA GLY A 39 -7.63 -4.66 3.41
C GLY A 39 -6.50 -3.90 4.07
N GLU A 40 -6.81 -3.11 5.09
CA GLU A 40 -5.81 -2.40 5.87
C GLU A 40 -4.99 -3.37 6.72
N LEU A 41 -3.67 -3.21 6.70
CA LEU A 41 -2.77 -3.98 7.56
C LEU A 41 -2.79 -3.41 8.99
N PHE A 42 -3.12 -4.27 9.95
CA PHE A 42 -3.02 -3.97 11.38
C PHE A 42 -1.84 -4.78 11.95
N VAL A 43 -1.02 -4.15 12.78
CA VAL A 43 0.19 -4.76 13.34
C VAL A 43 0.21 -4.64 14.86
N ARG A 44 0.67 -5.67 15.55
CA ARG A 44 0.91 -5.69 16.99
C ARG A 44 2.22 -6.42 17.29
N GLY A 45 3.01 -5.91 18.22
CA GLY A 45 4.26 -6.55 18.61
C GLY A 45 5.20 -5.61 19.36
N PRO A 46 6.36 -6.11 19.81
CA PRO A 46 7.30 -5.37 20.65
C PRO A 46 7.96 -4.18 19.93
N ALA A 47 7.97 -4.20 18.59
CA ALA A 47 8.53 -3.13 17.78
C ALA A 47 7.55 -1.96 17.53
N VAL A 48 6.29 -2.10 17.93
CA VAL A 48 5.28 -1.05 17.77
C VAL A 48 5.53 0.05 18.81
N MET A 49 5.51 1.31 18.37
CA MET A 49 5.67 2.46 19.26
C MET A 49 4.56 2.52 20.33
N THR A 50 4.84 3.15 21.46
CA THR A 50 3.83 3.35 22.52
C THR A 50 2.79 4.43 22.19
N GLY A 51 3.09 5.31 21.24
CA GLY A 51 2.22 6.39 20.79
C GLY A 51 2.96 7.65 20.36
N TYR A 52 2.21 8.59 19.82
CA TYR A 52 2.63 9.96 19.54
C TYR A 52 2.67 10.78 20.84
N VAL A 53 3.73 11.56 21.02
CA VAL A 53 3.96 12.35 22.23
C VAL A 53 3.00 13.54 22.28
N GLY A 54 2.14 13.58 23.31
CA GLY A 54 1.24 14.70 23.56
C GLY A 54 0.07 14.83 22.58
N ASP A 55 -0.22 13.79 21.80
CA ASP A 55 -1.29 13.79 20.80
C ASP A 55 -2.24 12.61 21.01
N ASP A 56 -3.18 12.79 21.94
CA ASP A 56 -4.16 11.77 22.32
C ASP A 56 -5.13 11.45 21.18
N GLU A 57 -5.44 12.42 20.31
CA GLU A 57 -6.32 12.24 19.16
C GLU A 57 -5.64 11.37 18.08
N ALA A 58 -4.37 11.66 17.76
CA ALA A 58 -3.60 10.82 16.86
C ALA A 58 -3.42 9.40 17.42
N ASN A 59 -3.21 9.26 18.73
CA ASN A 59 -3.12 7.95 19.38
C ASN A 59 -4.45 7.18 19.27
N ALA A 60 -5.58 7.79 19.59
CA ALA A 60 -6.89 7.15 19.53
C ALA A 60 -7.32 6.76 18.10
N SER A 61 -6.87 7.52 17.09
CA SER A 61 -7.13 7.18 15.69
C SER A 61 -6.21 6.08 15.16
N THR A 62 -4.95 6.09 15.59
CA THR A 62 -3.88 5.18 15.12
C THR A 62 -3.92 3.80 15.76
N PHE A 63 -4.31 3.72 17.04
CA PHE A 63 -4.44 2.45 17.75
C PHE A 63 -5.91 2.05 17.89
N ASP A 64 -6.21 0.75 17.88
CA ASP A 64 -7.53 0.25 18.28
C ASP A 64 -7.59 -0.05 19.79
N SER A 65 -8.78 -0.44 20.28
CA SER A 65 -8.99 -0.76 21.69
C SER A 65 -8.22 -1.99 22.18
N GLU A 66 -7.71 -2.82 21.26
CA GLU A 66 -6.95 -4.04 21.56
C GLU A 66 -5.43 -3.85 21.37
N GLY A 67 -4.99 -2.61 21.10
CA GLY A 67 -3.58 -2.24 20.93
C GLY A 67 -3.00 -2.54 19.56
N TRP A 68 -3.83 -2.73 18.52
CA TRP A 68 -3.33 -2.85 17.15
C TRP A 68 -3.02 -1.48 16.56
N LEU A 69 -1.84 -1.37 15.96
CA LEU A 69 -1.46 -0.24 15.13
C LEU A 69 -2.13 -0.36 13.75
N LYS A 70 -2.95 0.62 13.39
CA LYS A 70 -3.51 0.80 12.04
C LYS A 70 -2.46 1.46 11.16
N THR A 71 -1.94 0.73 10.19
CA THR A 71 -0.80 1.20 9.37
C THR A 71 -1.22 2.23 8.31
N GLY A 72 -2.49 2.23 7.90
CA GLY A 72 -2.96 2.95 6.73
C GLY A 72 -2.52 2.33 5.39
N ASP A 73 -1.86 1.18 5.41
CA ASP A 73 -1.40 0.47 4.20
C ASP A 73 -2.44 -0.58 3.79
N LEU A 74 -2.84 -0.55 2.52
CA LEU A 74 -3.69 -1.56 1.91
C LEU A 74 -2.82 -2.74 1.50
N CYS A 75 -3.06 -3.90 2.09
CA CYS A 75 -2.25 -5.09 1.91
C CYS A 75 -3.13 -6.34 1.71
N TYR A 76 -2.49 -7.43 1.30
CA TYR A 76 -3.05 -8.78 1.42
C TYR A 76 -1.94 -9.77 1.78
N ILE A 77 -2.32 -10.89 2.38
CA ILE A 77 -1.42 -12.02 2.66
C ILE A 77 -1.84 -13.15 1.75
N ASP A 78 -0.91 -13.75 1.01
CA ASP A 78 -1.21 -14.89 0.15
C ASP A 78 -1.30 -16.23 0.91
N GLN A 79 -1.60 -17.31 0.19
CA GLN A 79 -1.75 -18.65 0.78
C GLN A 79 -0.45 -19.20 1.38
N ASP A 80 0.68 -18.70 0.92
CA ASP A 80 2.02 -19.10 1.35
C ASP A 80 2.52 -18.23 2.54
N GLY A 81 1.69 -17.28 3.00
CA GLY A 81 1.97 -16.40 4.14
C GLY A 81 2.74 -15.13 3.80
N PHE A 82 2.96 -14.83 2.51
CA PHE A 82 3.68 -13.65 2.06
C PHE A 82 2.79 -12.42 2.07
N LEU A 83 3.30 -11.33 2.64
CA LEU A 83 2.62 -10.05 2.68
C LEU A 83 2.94 -9.24 1.42
N PHE A 84 1.91 -8.62 0.86
CA PHE A 84 2.01 -7.73 -0.29
C PHE A 84 1.35 -6.40 0.03
N VAL A 85 2.07 -5.31 -0.24
CA VAL A 85 1.55 -3.95 -0.15
C VAL A 85 0.96 -3.57 -1.50
N VAL A 86 -0.29 -3.12 -1.49
CA VAL A 86 -1.03 -2.71 -2.68
C VAL A 86 -0.95 -1.20 -2.86
N ASP A 87 -1.27 -0.44 -1.80
CA ASP A 87 -1.29 1.02 -1.84
C ASP A 87 -1.42 1.60 -0.42
N ARG A 88 -1.53 2.92 -0.30
CA ARG A 88 -1.87 3.66 0.91
C ARG A 88 -3.35 4.04 0.89
N LEU A 89 -4.09 3.81 1.98
CA LEU A 89 -5.50 4.20 2.08
C LEU A 89 -5.75 5.68 1.79
N LYS A 90 -4.84 6.55 2.24
CA LYS A 90 -4.94 8.01 2.03
C LYS A 90 -4.55 8.44 0.61
N GLU A 91 -3.85 7.60 -0.15
CA GLU A 91 -3.37 7.91 -1.51
C GLU A 91 -4.32 7.39 -2.60
N LEU A 92 -5.31 6.56 -2.25
CA LEU A 92 -6.34 6.09 -3.18
C LEU A 92 -7.09 7.26 -3.84
N ILE A 93 -7.03 7.31 -5.18
CA ILE A 93 -7.67 8.37 -5.96
C ILE A 93 -9.16 8.06 -6.09
N LYS A 94 -10.00 8.95 -5.55
CA LYS A 94 -11.46 8.88 -5.66
C LYS A 94 -11.95 9.45 -6.99
N TYR A 95 -12.04 8.62 -8.02
CA TYR A 95 -12.47 9.02 -9.35
C TYR A 95 -13.86 8.46 -9.68
N LYS A 96 -14.86 9.34 -9.86
CA LYS A 96 -16.24 8.97 -10.25
C LYS A 96 -16.88 7.85 -9.40
N GLY A 97 -16.59 7.83 -8.11
CA GLY A 97 -17.10 6.81 -7.17
C GLY A 97 -16.24 5.55 -7.06
N TYR A 98 -15.17 5.43 -7.85
CA TYR A 98 -14.18 4.36 -7.76
C TYR A 98 -12.98 4.79 -6.93
N GLN A 99 -12.40 3.85 -6.19
CA GLN A 99 -11.12 4.01 -5.52
C GLN A 99 -10.04 3.41 -6.42
N VAL A 100 -9.16 4.25 -6.95
CA VAL A 100 -8.13 3.87 -7.93
C VAL A 100 -6.77 3.89 -7.22
N PRO A 101 -6.06 2.74 -7.15
CA PRO A 101 -4.70 2.69 -6.60
C PRO A 101 -3.68 3.28 -7.58
N PRO A 102 -2.96 4.37 -7.25
CA PRO A 102 -1.89 4.90 -8.10
C PRO A 102 -0.81 3.86 -8.41
N ALA A 103 -0.38 3.09 -7.40
CA ALA A 103 0.74 2.15 -7.54
C ALA A 103 0.47 1.06 -8.59
N GLU A 104 -0.78 0.61 -8.69
CA GLU A 104 -1.19 -0.38 -9.71
C GLU A 104 -1.10 0.21 -11.13
N LEU A 105 -1.50 1.47 -11.31
CA LEU A 105 -1.39 2.15 -12.60
C LEU A 105 0.07 2.44 -12.98
N GLU A 106 0.89 2.82 -12.01
CA GLU A 106 2.34 3.02 -12.21
C GLU A 106 3.01 1.71 -12.64
N LEU A 107 2.69 0.59 -11.99
CA LEU A 107 3.21 -0.72 -12.36
C LEU A 107 2.82 -1.10 -13.79
N VAL A 108 1.56 -0.86 -14.19
CA VAL A 108 1.10 -1.10 -15.57
C VAL A 108 1.88 -0.22 -16.56
N LEU A 109 2.06 1.07 -16.27
CA LEU A 109 2.83 1.99 -17.13
C LEU A 109 4.30 1.57 -17.26
N GLN A 110 4.89 1.06 -16.18
CA GLN A 110 6.28 0.56 -16.17
C GLN A 110 6.46 -0.73 -16.98
N THR A 111 5.38 -1.43 -17.37
CA THR A 111 5.48 -2.56 -18.31
C THR A 111 5.81 -2.12 -19.74
N LEU A 112 5.59 -0.84 -20.07
CA LEU A 112 5.89 -0.29 -21.39
C LEU A 112 7.42 -0.12 -21.55
N PRO A 113 8.04 -0.70 -22.60
CA PRO A 113 9.49 -0.68 -22.78
C PRO A 113 10.11 0.72 -22.80
N GLU A 114 9.36 1.72 -23.28
CA GLU A 114 9.80 3.10 -23.41
C GLU A 114 9.75 3.87 -22.08
N VAL A 115 9.10 3.33 -21.04
CA VAL A 115 8.95 3.98 -19.74
C VAL A 115 10.09 3.55 -18.82
N VAL A 116 10.77 4.53 -18.23
CA VAL A 116 11.74 4.30 -17.14
C VAL A 116 11.03 4.26 -15.81
N GLU A 117 10.15 5.23 -15.60
CA GLU A 117 9.47 5.48 -14.34
C GLU A 117 8.16 6.20 -14.62
N ALA A 118 7.16 5.94 -13.79
CA ALA A 118 5.86 6.58 -13.86
C ALA A 118 5.41 6.93 -12.45
N ALA A 119 4.76 8.10 -12.31
CA ALA A 119 4.13 8.53 -11.07
C ALA A 119 2.70 8.99 -11.38
N VAL A 120 1.72 8.48 -10.65
CA VAL A 120 0.30 8.73 -10.86
C VAL A 120 -0.23 9.61 -9.74
N MET A 121 -0.94 10.68 -10.10
CA MET A 121 -1.46 11.65 -9.15
C MET A 121 -2.83 12.19 -9.54
N PRO A 122 -3.67 12.56 -8.55
CA PRO A 122 -4.91 13.24 -8.82
C PRO A 122 -4.66 14.72 -9.17
N VAL A 123 -5.33 15.20 -10.22
CA VAL A 123 -5.33 16.62 -10.59
C VAL A 123 -6.76 17.15 -10.52
N LEU A 124 -6.92 18.31 -9.87
CA LEU A 124 -8.20 18.99 -9.79
C LEU A 124 -8.42 19.83 -11.06
N GLY A 125 -9.44 19.48 -11.84
CA GLY A 125 -9.87 20.26 -13.00
C GLY A 125 -10.53 21.59 -12.62
N ARG A 126 -10.67 22.51 -13.59
CA ARG A 126 -11.30 23.84 -13.39
C ARG A 126 -12.73 23.78 -12.85
N ASN A 127 -13.44 22.70 -13.12
CA ASN A 127 -14.80 22.39 -12.65
C ASN A 127 -14.82 21.62 -11.31
N LYS A 128 -13.69 21.56 -10.58
CA LYS A 128 -13.50 20.71 -9.38
C LYS A 128 -13.68 19.20 -9.63
N SER A 129 -13.66 18.74 -10.88
CA SER A 129 -13.63 17.29 -11.14
C SER A 129 -12.23 16.76 -10.93
N LEU A 130 -12.09 15.72 -10.10
CA LEU A 130 -10.85 14.98 -9.95
C LEU A 130 -10.57 14.19 -11.23
N THR A 131 -9.36 14.26 -11.75
CA THR A 131 -8.89 13.47 -12.90
C THR A 131 -7.57 12.80 -12.54
N VAL A 132 -7.36 11.57 -13.00
CA VAL A 132 -6.09 10.86 -12.81
C VAL A 132 -5.11 11.29 -13.90
N PHE A 133 -3.92 11.75 -13.52
CA PHE A 133 -2.82 12.06 -14.43
C PHE A 133 -1.60 11.20 -14.09
N ALA A 134 -0.82 10.86 -15.11
CA ALA A 134 0.46 10.18 -14.96
C ALA A 134 1.58 11.05 -15.52
N GLY A 135 2.60 11.33 -14.69
CA GLY A 135 3.90 11.81 -15.15
C GLY A 135 4.75 10.61 -15.55
N ILE A 136 5.39 10.66 -16.72
CA ILE A 136 6.17 9.53 -17.25
C ILE A 136 7.57 10.02 -17.61
N LEU A 137 8.58 9.32 -17.12
CA LEU A 137 9.96 9.47 -17.57
C LEU A 137 10.24 8.46 -18.68
N MET A 138 10.54 8.97 -19.88
CA MET A 138 10.79 8.12 -21.05
C MET A 138 12.27 7.74 -21.16
N ARG A 139 12.54 6.51 -21.62
CA ARG A 139 13.88 6.05 -22.00
C ARG A 139 14.35 6.91 -23.17
N ARG A 140 15.55 7.46 -23.02
CA ARG A 140 16.21 8.18 -24.10
C ARG A 140 16.47 7.20 -25.25
N GLN A 141 15.76 7.35 -26.37
CA GLN A 141 16.08 6.57 -27.56
C GLN A 141 17.50 6.89 -28.01
N GLY A 142 18.34 5.85 -28.11
CA GLY A 142 19.70 6.00 -28.60
C GLY A 142 19.70 6.53 -30.02
N ARG A 143 20.23 7.73 -30.24
CA ARG A 143 20.88 8.05 -31.51
C ARG A 143 22.19 7.27 -31.54
N TYR A 144 22.17 6.07 -32.10
CA TYR A 144 23.38 5.47 -32.66
C TYR A 144 23.34 5.69 -34.19
N ARG A 145 24.35 6.44 -34.65
CA ARG A 145 24.70 6.68 -36.05
C ARG A 145 25.32 5.44 -36.67
#